data_AF-A0A959RUU1-F1
#
_entry.id   AF-A0A959RUU1-F1
#
_cell.length_a   1.000
_cell.length_b   1.000
_cell.length_c   1.000
_cell.angle_alpha   90.00
_cell.angle_beta   90.00
_cell.angle_gamma   90.00
#
_symmetry.space_group_name_H-M   'P 1'
#
loop_
_entity.id
_entity.type
_entity.pdbx_description
1 polymer ?
#
loop_
_entity_poly.entity_id
_entity_poly.type
_entity_poly.pdbx_seq_one_letter_code
_entity_poly.pdbx_strand_id
1 'polypeptide(L)' 'FGHAGERTLQNLMKEYGGFEGNAQTLRLITEIFYRSENDRKGLNPTRAFIDSILKYKSLYG' A
#
# COMPACT_ATOMS: atom_id res chain seq x y z
N PHE A 1 1.17 -11.23 -11.75
CA PHE A 1 -0.12 -11.44 -12.46
C PHE A 1 -0.86 -10.14 -12.83
N GLY A 2 -0.25 -8.95 -12.68
CA GLY A 2 -0.86 -7.66 -13.08
C GLY A 2 -2.29 -7.48 -12.54
N HIS A 3 -3.15 -6.88 -13.37
CA HIS A 3 -4.57 -6.69 -13.07
C HIS A 3 -5.32 -7.97 -12.66
N ALA A 4 -4.94 -9.13 -13.19
CA ALA A 4 -5.57 -10.39 -12.80
C ALA A 4 -5.24 -10.76 -11.35
N GLY A 5 -3.99 -10.51 -10.93
CA GLY A 5 -3.58 -10.69 -9.54
C GLY A 5 -4.31 -9.76 -8.60
N GLU A 6 -4.42 -8.48 -8.96
CA GLU A 6 -5.14 -7.49 -8.15
C GLU A 6 -6.61 -7.86 -7.96
N ARG A 7 -7.31 -8.28 -9.02
CA ARG A 7 -8.71 -8.73 -8.91
C ARG A 7 -8.86 -9.95 -8.00
N THR A 8 -7.95 -10.91 -8.10
CA THR A 8 -7.98 -12.09 -7.24
C THR A 8 -7.75 -11.70 -5.79
N LEU A 9 -6.74 -10.86 -5.51
CA LEU A 9 -6.46 -10.37 -4.15
C LEU A 9 -7.62 -9.55 -3.60
N GLN A 10 -8.23 -8.68 -4.41
CA GLN A 10 -9.42 -7.92 -4.02
C GLN A 10 -10.55 -8.85 -3.59
N ASN A 11 -10.79 -9.95 -4.32
CA ASN A 11 -11.82 -10.92 -3.95
C ASN A 11 -11.48 -11.68 -2.66
N LEU A 12 -10.23 -12.10 -2.49
CA LEU A 12 -9.78 -12.83 -1.29
C LEU A 12 -9.77 -11.94 -0.04
N MET A 13 -9.53 -10.64 -0.20
CA MET A 13 -9.40 -9.69 0.90
C MET A 13 -10.70 -8.94 1.21
N LYS A 14 -11.85 -9.30 0.61
CA LYS A 14 -13.13 -8.60 0.82
C LYS A 14 -13.49 -8.44 2.30
N GLU A 15 -13.29 -9.47 3.11
CA GLU A 15 -13.59 -9.45 4.56
C GLU A 15 -12.58 -8.62 5.38
N TYR A 16 -11.47 -8.22 4.76
CA TYR A 16 -10.38 -7.46 5.38
C TYR A 16 -10.28 -6.02 4.85
N GLY A 17 -11.29 -5.54 4.11
CA GLY A 17 -11.29 -4.19 3.53
C GLY A 17 -10.71 -4.10 2.11
N GLY A 18 -10.64 -5.23 1.39
CA GLY A 18 -10.21 -5.28 0.00
C GLY A 18 -8.69 -5.21 -0.21
N PHE A 19 -8.31 -5.11 -1.48
CA PHE A 19 -6.94 -4.95 -1.95
C PHE A 19 -6.91 -3.94 -3.10
N GLU A 20 -6.03 -2.95 -2.98
CA GLU A 20 -5.73 -1.99 -4.05
C GLU A 20 -4.21 -1.79 -4.12
N GLY A 21 -3.67 -1.71 -5.34
CA GLY A 21 -2.24 -1.69 -5.59
C GLY A 21 -1.53 -0.49 -4.96
N ASN A 22 -2.06 0.73 -5.14
CA ASN A 22 -1.45 1.95 -4.60
C ASN A 22 -1.51 2.00 -3.06
N ALA A 23 -2.60 1.53 -2.46
CA ALA A 23 -2.75 1.39 -1.02
C ALA A 23 -1.73 0.41 -0.44
N GLN A 24 -1.51 -0.72 -1.12
CA GLN A 24 -0.46 -1.67 -0.73
C GLN A 24 0.95 -1.06 -0.92
N THR A 25 1.19 -0.32 -1.99
CA THR A 25 2.46 0.40 -2.19
C THR A 25 2.70 1.42 -1.08
N LEU A 26 1.68 2.18 -0.68
CA LEU A 26 1.77 3.12 0.44
C LEU A 26 2.21 2.40 1.72
N ARG A 27 1.53 1.32 2.09
CA ARG A 27 1.87 0.50 3.26
C ARG A 27 3.30 -0.02 3.20
N LEU A 28 3.77 -0.46 2.03
CA LEU A 28 5.13 -0.94 1.86
C LEU A 28 6.16 0.15 2.21
N ILE A 29 5.99 1.35 1.68
CA ILE A 29 6.95 2.43 1.85
C ILE A 29 6.83 3.18 3.18
N THR A 30 5.69 3.13 3.86
CA THR A 30 5.52 3.82 5.15
C THR A 30 5.76 2.91 6.35
N GLU A 31 5.59 1.59 6.20
CA GLU A 31 5.58 0.67 7.35
C GLU A 31 6.47 -0.57 7.20
N ILE A 32 6.55 -1.16 6.00
CA ILE A 32 7.14 -2.50 5.84
C ILE A 32 8.62 -2.45 5.48
N PHE A 33 9.03 -1.55 4.58
CA PHE A 33 10.42 -1.48 4.15
C PHE A 33 11.35 -0.92 5.26
N TYR A 34 12.62 -1.33 5.21
CA TYR A 34 13.70 -0.91 6.14
C TYR A 34 13.38 -1.06 7.63
N ARG A 35 12.87 -2.23 8.03
CA ARG A 35 12.83 -2.62 9.44
C ARG A 35 14.28 -2.79 9.92
N SER A 36 14.88 -1.74 10.50
CA SER A 36 16.13 -1.89 11.24
C SER A 36 15.84 -2.26 12.68
N GLU A 37 16.81 -2.86 13.37
CA GLU A 37 16.68 -3.25 14.78
C GLU A 37 16.36 -2.07 15.73
N ASN A 38 16.49 -0.83 15.24
CA ASN A 38 16.25 0.41 15.99
C ASN A 38 14.88 1.06 15.67
N ASP A 39 13.86 0.25 15.43
CA ASP A 39 12.43 0.64 15.37
C ASP A 39 12.01 1.59 14.22
N ARG A 40 12.93 1.96 13.32
CA ARG A 40 12.57 2.70 12.12
C ARG A 40 11.79 1.78 11.17
N LYS A 41 10.58 2.19 10.84
CA LYS A 41 9.67 1.52 9.89
C LYS A 41 9.47 2.41 8.66
N GLY A 42 9.46 1.80 7.48
CA GLY A 42 9.29 2.51 6.21
C GLY A 42 10.53 3.24 5.70
N LEU A 43 10.35 3.94 4.58
CA LEU A 43 11.36 4.71 3.84
C LEU A 43 11.53 6.15 4.35
N ASN A 44 10.69 6.58 5.29
CA ASN A 44 10.52 7.99 5.62
C ASN A 44 10.34 8.87 4.34
N PRO A 45 9.35 8.56 3.49
CA PRO A 45 9.16 9.25 2.22
C PRO A 45 8.71 10.70 2.42
N THR A 46 9.11 11.59 1.51
CA THR A 46 8.57 12.95 1.49
C THR A 46 7.07 12.93 1.15
N ARG A 47 6.35 13.97 1.55
CA ARG A 47 4.93 14.12 1.22
C ARG A 47 4.68 14.09 -0.29
N ALA A 48 5.51 14.78 -1.07
CA ALA A 48 5.40 14.80 -2.53
C ALA A 48 5.55 13.41 -3.15
N PHE A 49 6.43 12.56 -2.60
CA PHE A 49 6.59 11.19 -3.07
C PHE A 49 5.35 10.33 -2.75
N ILE A 50 4.79 10.45 -1.55
CA ILE A 50 3.51 9.80 -1.19
C ILE A 50 2.39 10.24 -2.14
N ASP A 51 2.27 11.54 -2.41
CA ASP A 51 1.21 12.08 -3.27
C ASP A 51 1.34 11.60 -4.72
N SER A 52 2.54 11.24 -5.19
CA SER A 52 2.74 10.66 -6.54
C SER A 52 2.22 9.22 -6.67
N ILE A 53 2.13 8.48 -5.56
CA ILE A 53 1.64 7.09 -5.52
C ILE A 53 0.12 7.08 -5.38
N LEU A 54 -0.44 7.99 -4.57
CA LEU A 54 -1.87 8.08 -4.32
C LEU A 54 -2.60 8.77 -5.48
N LYS A 55 -2.82 8.02 -6.57
CA LYS A 55 -3.61 8.47 -7.72
C LYS A 55 -5.03 8.89 -7.32
N TYR A 56 -5.63 8.19 -6.35
CA TYR A 56 -6.93 8.51 -5.78
C TYR A 56 -6.86 8.40 -4.25
N LYS A 57 -7.45 9.38 -3.54
CA LYS A 57 -7.47 9.44 -2.07
C LYS A 57 -8.84 9.04 -1.55
N SER A 58 -9.25 7.83 -1.88
CA SER A 58 -10.54 7.27 -1.48
C SER A 58 -10.34 6.08 -0.55
N LEU A 59 -11.21 5.96 0.44
CA LEU A 59 -11.28 4.77 1.28
C LEU A 59 -12.00 3.65 0.52
N TYR A 60 -11.75 2.41 0.92
CA TYR A 60 -12.45 1.25 0.40
C TYR A 60 -13.94 1.31 0.79
N GLY A 61 -14.84 1.21 -0.19
CA GLY A 61 -16.29 1.28 -0.05
C GLY A 61 -17.01 1.16 -1.39
#